data_AF-A0A369UJX0-F1
#
_entry.id   AF-A0A369UJX0-F1
#
_cell.length_a   1.000
_cell.length_b   1.000
_cell.length_c   1.000
_cell.angle_alpha   90.00
_cell.angle_beta   90.00
_cell.angle_gamma   90.00
#
_symmetry.space_group_name_H-M   'P 1'
#
loop_
_entity.id
_entity.type
_entity.pdbx_description
1 polymer ?
#
loop_
_entity_poly.entity_id
_entity_poly.type
_entity_poly.pdbx_seq_one_letter_code
_entity_poly.pdbx_strand_id
1 'polypeptide(L)'
;MKAIEAEIKENEGIYPFNRGRLSIAEVCRRARVHEITMMGPTHKKTTLPMIKNWMENLGAIKGSRRIKTDVTRRSDEAKYKYVLIASQFQAMYQVEMPERDKEIEQLRGKVAELEAENLQLRAQNSESRVIRLPVGGRGNK
;
A
#
# COMPACT_ATOMS: atom_id res chain seq x y z
N MET A 1 33.05 -1.49 5.00
CA MET A 1 32.39 -0.17 4.90
C MET A 1 31.13 -0.25 4.04
N LYS A 2 31.19 -0.67 2.78
CA LYS A 2 30.00 -0.80 1.89
C LYS A 2 28.75 -1.47 2.50
N ALA A 3 28.92 -2.57 3.24
CA ALA A 3 27.79 -3.22 3.92
C ALA A 3 27.08 -2.29 4.92
N ILE A 4 27.84 -1.52 5.70
CA ILE A 4 27.31 -0.54 6.64
C ILE A 4 26.53 0.56 5.89
N GLU A 5 27.02 1.00 4.73
CA GLU A 5 26.35 2.03 3.92
C GLU A 5 25.02 1.52 3.36
N ALA A 6 24.99 0.28 2.85
CA ALA A 6 23.79 -0.34 2.31
C ALA A 6 22.69 -0.46 3.38
N GLU A 7 23.07 -0.89 4.59
CA GLU A 7 22.12 -1.00 5.71
C GLU A 7 21.63 0.36 6.20
N ILE A 8 22.49 1.39 6.24
CA ILE A 8 22.06 2.76 6.56
C ILE A 8 21.06 3.25 5.51
N LYS A 9 21.30 2.96 4.22
CA LYS A 9 20.40 3.34 3.13
C LYS A 9 19.05 2.61 3.23
N GLU A 10 19.06 1.32 3.52
CA GLU A 10 17.86 0.50 3.71
C GLU A 10 17.01 0.99 4.89
N ASN A 11 17.64 1.50 5.94
CA ASN A 11 16.98 2.04 7.12
C ASN A 11 16.78 3.58 7.06
N GLU A 12 16.71 4.13 5.84
CA GLU A 12 16.42 5.54 5.55
C GLU A 12 17.34 6.50 6.34
N GLY A 13 18.65 6.23 6.28
CA GLY A 13 19.69 7.06 6.91
C GLY A 13 19.97 6.75 8.38
N ILE A 14 19.29 5.79 9.00
CA ILE A 14 19.53 5.37 10.38
C ILE A 14 20.33 4.07 10.39
N TYR A 15 21.43 4.03 11.15
CA TYR A 15 22.16 2.77 11.35
C TYR A 15 21.31 1.80 12.20
N PRO A 16 21.11 0.53 11.81
CA PRO A 16 20.18 -0.36 12.53
C PRO A 16 20.75 -0.91 13.84
N PHE A 17 22.08 -0.97 13.98
CA PHE A 17 22.74 -1.57 15.14
C PHE A 17 23.23 -0.53 16.14
N ASN A 18 23.65 -0.97 17.33
CA ASN A 18 24.23 -0.13 18.37
C ASN A 18 23.40 1.13 18.69
N ARG A 19 22.07 0.97 18.79
CA ARG A 19 21.13 2.08 19.05
C ARG A 19 21.25 3.22 18.03
N GLY A 20 21.59 2.85 16.80
CA GLY A 20 21.86 3.71 15.65
C GLY A 20 23.09 4.59 15.71
N ARG A 21 24.01 4.30 16.64
CA ARG A 21 25.32 4.95 16.68
C ARG A 21 26.37 4.14 15.92
N LEU A 22 26.94 4.76 14.90
CA LEU A 22 28.17 4.27 14.27
C LEU A 22 29.38 4.85 15.00
N SER A 23 30.21 4.00 15.60
CA SER A 23 31.47 4.37 16.27
C SER A 23 32.65 3.65 15.61
N ILE A 24 33.89 4.09 15.88
CA ILE A 24 35.09 3.43 15.35
C ILE A 24 35.17 1.99 15.89
N ALA A 25 34.90 1.79 17.18
CA ALA A 25 34.80 0.46 17.79
C ALA A 25 33.77 -0.43 17.06
N GLU A 26 32.63 0.13 16.67
CA GLU A 26 31.60 -0.59 15.91
C GLU A 26 32.07 -0.96 14.49
N VAL A 27 32.78 -0.05 13.81
CA VAL A 27 33.39 -0.33 12.51
C VAL A 27 34.45 -1.43 12.61
N CYS A 28 35.30 -1.40 13.65
CA CYS A 28 36.29 -2.42 13.93
C CYS A 28 35.63 -3.78 14.24
N ARG A 29 34.59 -3.79 15.08
CA ARG A 29 33.79 -4.98 15.41
C ARG A 29 33.21 -5.62 14.16
N ARG A 30 32.64 -4.81 13.26
CA ARG A 30 32.09 -5.24 11.96
C ARG A 30 33.15 -5.81 11.02
N ALA A 31 34.34 -5.26 11.06
CA ALA A 31 35.49 -5.75 10.30
C ALA A 31 36.18 -6.96 10.97
N ARG A 32 35.70 -7.42 12.14
CA ARG A 32 36.33 -8.46 12.97
C ARG A 32 37.77 -8.11 13.38
N VAL A 33 38.04 -6.81 13.59
CA VAL A 33 39.31 -6.28 14.07
C VAL A 33 39.12 -5.72 15.48
N HIS A 34 40.07 -5.98 16.36
CA HIS A 34 40.01 -5.42 17.72
C HIS A 34 40.34 -3.92 17.70
N GLU A 35 39.68 -3.12 18.52
CA GLU A 35 39.85 -1.66 18.53
C GLU A 35 41.30 -1.23 18.83
N ILE A 36 42.00 -2.00 19.68
CA ILE A 36 43.42 -1.77 20.01
C ILE A 36 44.31 -1.75 18.76
N THR A 37 43.98 -2.52 17.71
CA THR A 37 44.74 -2.52 16.45
C THR A 37 44.78 -1.13 15.80
N MET A 38 43.75 -0.31 16.01
CA MET A 38 43.71 1.07 15.50
C MET A 38 44.56 2.06 16.29
N MET A 39 45.00 1.70 17.51
CA MET A 39 45.90 2.51 18.33
C MET A 39 47.36 2.38 17.89
N GLY A 40 47.69 1.38 17.05
CA GLY A 40 49.03 1.18 16.50
C GLY A 40 49.51 2.38 15.66
N PRO A 41 50.82 2.69 15.66
CA PRO A 41 51.36 3.91 15.06
C PRO A 41 51.06 4.04 13.55
N THR A 42 51.04 2.93 12.82
CA THR A 42 50.70 2.89 11.38
C THR A 42 49.23 3.23 11.14
N HIS A 43 48.30 2.56 11.81
CA HIS A 43 46.87 2.75 11.60
C HIS A 43 46.38 4.09 12.14
N LYS A 44 46.99 4.59 13.21
CA LYS A 44 46.69 5.91 13.79
C LYS A 44 46.91 7.05 12.79
N LYS A 45 47.89 6.91 11.88
CA LYS A 45 48.20 7.90 10.84
C LYS A 45 47.49 7.66 9.50
N THR A 46 47.03 6.44 9.24
CA THR A 46 46.51 6.04 7.92
C THR A 46 45.02 5.68 7.98
N THR A 47 44.72 4.50 8.52
CA THR A 47 43.37 3.91 8.51
C THR A 47 42.39 4.67 9.41
N LEU A 48 42.84 5.15 10.56
CA LEU A 48 42.00 5.84 11.52
C LEU A 48 41.45 7.18 10.97
N PRO A 49 42.26 8.08 10.37
CA PRO A 49 41.75 9.25 9.67
C PRO A 49 40.79 8.91 8.53
N MET A 50 41.07 7.85 7.75
CA MET A 50 40.20 7.42 6.66
C MET A 50 38.81 6.99 7.17
N ILE A 51 38.75 6.19 8.22
CA ILE A 51 37.49 5.77 8.86
C ILE A 51 36.74 6.99 9.38
N LYS A 52 37.43 7.93 10.04
CA LYS A 52 36.81 9.15 10.57
C LYS A 52 36.19 10.01 9.47
N ASN A 53 36.94 10.28 8.40
CA ASN A 53 36.45 11.06 7.26
C ASN A 53 35.25 10.36 6.60
N TRP A 54 35.32 9.04 6.41
CA TRP A 54 34.20 8.25 5.90
C TRP A 54 32.95 8.36 6.79
N MET A 55 33.10 8.23 8.11
CA MET A 55 31.98 8.38 9.05
C MET A 55 31.40 9.80 9.06
N GLU A 56 32.22 10.83 8.83
CA GLU A 56 31.76 12.21 8.70
C GLU A 56 30.94 12.42 7.43
N ASN A 57 31.39 11.84 6.30
CA ASN A 57 30.71 11.94 5.01
C ASN A 57 29.38 11.18 4.96
N LEU A 58 29.21 10.14 5.77
CA LEU A 58 27.96 9.39 5.81
C LEU A 58 26.78 10.15 6.42
N GLY A 59 27.03 11.27 7.12
CA GLY A 59 25.97 12.03 7.79
C GLY A 59 25.18 11.22 8.85
N ALA A 60 25.62 9.99 9.16
CA ALA A 60 24.94 9.00 9.99
C ALA A 60 24.99 9.42 11.47
N ILE A 61 24.10 10.35 11.77
CA ILE A 61 23.51 10.79 13.03
C ILE A 61 24.37 10.52 14.27
N LYS A 62 25.15 11.53 14.63
CA LYS A 62 26.05 11.61 15.80
C LYS A 62 25.36 11.46 17.19
N GLY A 63 24.12 10.96 17.29
CA GLY A 63 23.45 10.88 18.59
C GLY A 63 22.19 10.03 18.66
N SER A 64 22.17 9.12 19.64
CA SER A 64 21.00 8.32 20.05
C SER A 64 19.74 9.17 20.32
N ARG A 65 19.89 10.44 20.73
CA ARG A 65 18.77 11.34 21.01
C ARG A 65 18.01 11.78 19.76
N ARG A 66 18.73 12.15 18.67
CA ARG A 66 18.10 12.51 17.39
C ARG A 66 17.42 11.31 16.74
N ILE A 67 18.05 10.14 16.82
CA ILE A 67 17.50 8.88 16.30
C ILE A 67 16.18 8.53 17.02
N LYS A 68 16.10 8.68 18.34
CA LYS A 68 14.84 8.46 19.07
C LYS A 68 13.73 9.39 18.58
N THR A 69 14.02 10.68 18.39
CA THR A 69 13.04 11.64 17.88
C THR A 69 12.57 11.28 16.47
N ASP A 70 13.49 10.89 15.57
CA ASP A 70 13.13 10.50 14.21
C ASP A 70 12.33 9.20 14.16
N VAL A 71 12.69 8.19 14.96
CA VAL A 71 11.95 6.93 15.03
C VAL A 71 10.55 7.14 15.63
N THR A 72 10.43 7.96 16.68
CA THR A 72 9.12 8.31 17.26
C THR A 72 8.27 9.05 16.22
N ARG A 73 8.84 10.05 15.53
CA ARG A 73 8.14 10.78 14.46
C ARG A 73 7.64 9.82 13.37
N ARG A 74 8.48 8.88 12.92
CA ARG A 74 8.09 7.87 11.92
C ARG A 74 6.97 6.96 12.42
N SER A 75 7.04 6.53 13.68
CA SER A 75 5.99 5.72 14.30
C SER A 75 4.66 6.47 14.35
N ASP A 76 4.69 7.75 14.72
CA ASP A 76 3.50 8.59 14.81
C ASP A 76 2.91 8.91 13.43
N GLU A 77 3.76 9.14 12.41
CA GLU A 77 3.32 9.30 11.02
C GLU A 77 2.67 8.02 10.47
N ALA A 78 3.23 6.86 10.76
CA ALA A 78 2.65 5.58 10.36
C ALA A 78 1.28 5.38 11.03
N LYS A 79 1.18 5.61 12.35
CA LYS A 79 -0.10 5.54 13.08
C LYS A 79 -1.12 6.50 12.50
N TYR A 80 -0.72 7.73 12.20
CA TYR A 80 -1.59 8.74 11.59
C TYR A 80 -2.16 8.24 10.25
N LYS A 81 -1.30 7.70 9.36
CA LYS A 81 -1.74 7.12 8.09
C LYS A 81 -2.71 5.96 8.29
N TYR A 82 -2.42 5.07 9.23
CA TYR A 82 -3.32 3.95 9.55
C TYR A 82 -4.69 4.43 10.04
N VAL A 83 -4.73 5.39 10.97
CA VAL A 83 -5.98 5.96 11.48
C VAL A 83 -6.75 6.66 10.38
N LEU A 84 -6.07 7.44 9.53
CA LEU A 84 -6.69 8.11 8.39
C LEU A 84 -7.33 7.09 7.43
N ILE A 85 -6.59 6.06 7.04
CA ILE A 85 -7.10 4.99 6.17
C ILE A 85 -8.32 4.31 6.83
N ALA A 86 -8.20 3.92 8.10
CA ALA A 86 -9.30 3.29 8.84
C ALA A 86 -10.56 4.18 8.88
N SER A 87 -10.39 5.49 9.10
CA SER A 87 -11.50 6.45 9.10
C SER A 87 -12.19 6.57 7.74
N GLN A 88 -11.41 6.54 6.65
CA GLN A 88 -11.95 6.58 5.28
C GLN A 88 -12.75 5.31 4.96
N PHE A 89 -12.21 4.13 5.31
CA PHE A 89 -12.93 2.87 5.18
C PHE A 89 -14.22 2.86 6.01
N GLN A 90 -14.18 3.33 7.24
CA GLN A 90 -15.35 3.39 8.10
C GLN A 90 -16.45 4.28 7.49
N ALA A 91 -16.11 5.44 6.95
CA ALA A 91 -17.08 6.31 6.28
C ALA A 91 -17.72 5.64 5.06
N MET A 92 -16.91 5.00 4.21
CA MET A 92 -17.37 4.27 3.02
C MET A 92 -18.34 3.12 3.38
N TYR A 93 -18.02 2.31 4.39
CA TYR A 93 -18.88 1.19 4.78
C TYR A 93 -20.20 1.62 5.44
N GLN A 94 -20.21 2.76 6.13
CA GLN A 94 -21.40 3.20 6.86
C GLN A 94 -22.38 4.00 6.00
N VAL A 95 -21.90 4.66 4.94
CA VAL A 95 -22.71 5.56 4.12
C VAL A 95 -22.84 5.03 2.70
N GLU A 96 -21.73 4.87 1.99
CA GLU A 96 -21.75 4.57 0.55
C GLU A 96 -22.26 3.15 0.26
N MET A 97 -21.87 2.16 1.07
CA MET A 97 -22.30 0.77 0.87
C MET A 97 -23.83 0.59 1.00
N PRO A 98 -24.48 1.04 2.10
CA PRO A 98 -25.94 0.96 2.21
C PRO A 98 -26.69 1.73 1.11
N GLU A 99 -26.19 2.91 0.71
CA GLU A 99 -26.80 3.69 -0.37
C GLU A 99 -26.73 2.95 -1.70
N ARG A 100 -25.57 2.35 -2.02
CA ARG A 100 -25.40 1.53 -3.22
C ARG A 100 -26.26 0.28 -3.20
N ASP A 101 -26.37 -0.40 -2.06
CA ASP A 101 -27.21 -1.59 -1.93
C ASP A 101 -28.68 -1.26 -2.17
N LYS A 102 -29.14 -0.12 -1.62
CA LYS A 102 -30.49 0.40 -1.86
C LYS A 102 -30.72 0.75 -3.34
N GLU A 103 -29.75 1.37 -3.99
CA GLU A 103 -29.84 1.69 -5.42
C GLU A 103 -29.88 0.42 -6.29
N ILE A 104 -29.08 -0.60 -5.97
CA ILE A 104 -29.12 -1.90 -6.64
C ILE A 104 -30.49 -2.55 -6.48
N GLU A 105 -31.07 -2.51 -5.29
CA GLU A 105 -32.41 -3.06 -5.02
C GLU A 105 -33.49 -2.34 -5.84
N GLN A 106 -33.44 -1.01 -5.88
CA GLN A 106 -34.37 -0.19 -6.68
C GLN A 106 -34.26 -0.49 -8.17
N LEU A 107 -33.04 -0.55 -8.70
CA LEU A 107 -32.80 -0.85 -10.11
C LEU A 107 -33.26 -2.27 -10.47
N ARG A 108 -33.03 -3.25 -9.59
CA ARG A 108 -33.54 -4.62 -9.78
C ARG A 108 -35.06 -4.67 -9.80
N GLY A 109 -35.73 -3.94 -8.91
CA GLY A 109 -37.19 -3.82 -8.92
C GLY A 109 -37.71 -3.26 -10.24
N LYS A 110 -37.11 -2.16 -10.72
CA LYS A 110 -37.47 -1.54 -12.00
C LYS A 110 -37.26 -2.46 -13.19
N VAL A 111 -36.18 -3.24 -13.21
CA VAL A 111 -35.93 -4.22 -14.27
C VAL A 111 -37.02 -5.28 -14.26
N ALA A 112 -37.40 -5.81 -13.10
CA ALA A 112 -38.47 -6.81 -13.00
C ALA A 112 -39.83 -6.25 -13.46
N GLU A 113 -40.16 -5.01 -13.09
CA GLU A 113 -41.39 -4.33 -13.56
C GLU A 113 -41.40 -4.18 -15.09
N LEU A 114 -40.32 -3.63 -15.66
CA LEU A 114 -40.21 -3.42 -17.11
C LEU A 114 -40.18 -4.73 -17.91
N GLU A 115 -39.62 -5.79 -17.34
CA GLU A 115 -39.66 -7.14 -17.93
C GLU A 115 -41.09 -7.71 -17.92
N ALA A 116 -41.83 -7.52 -16.83
CA ALA A 116 -43.24 -7.93 -16.73
C ALA A 116 -44.13 -7.16 -17.72
N GLU A 117 -43.95 -5.83 -17.82
CA GLU A 117 -44.65 -5.00 -18.80
C GLU A 117 -44.33 -5.42 -20.24
N ASN A 118 -43.05 -5.66 -20.55
CA ASN A 118 -42.65 -6.14 -21.87
C ASN A 118 -43.30 -7.48 -22.21
N LEU A 119 -43.37 -8.40 -21.24
CA LEU A 119 -44.01 -9.70 -21.44
C LEU A 119 -45.51 -9.54 -21.75
N GLN A 120 -46.20 -8.69 -20.99
CA GLN A 120 -47.63 -8.40 -21.21
C GLN A 120 -47.88 -7.74 -22.58
N LEU A 121 -47.10 -6.73 -22.94
CA LEU A 121 -47.22 -6.05 -24.23
C LEU A 121 -46.93 -6.97 -25.41
N ARG A 122 -45.95 -7.89 -25.26
CA ARG A 122 -45.66 -8.92 -26.27
C ARG A 122 -46.81 -9.92 -26.41
N ALA A 123 -47.41 -10.34 -25.30
CA ALA A 123 -48.58 -11.22 -25.31
C ALA A 123 -49.78 -10.55 -26.02
N GLN A 124 -50.12 -9.32 -25.67
CA GLN A 124 -51.19 -8.54 -26.31
C GLN A 124 -50.95 -8.34 -27.82
N ASN A 125 -49.72 -8.00 -28.21
CA ASN A 125 -49.35 -7.88 -29.62
C ASN A 125 -49.44 -9.21 -30.37
N SER A 126 -49.14 -10.33 -29.72
CA SER A 126 -49.26 -11.65 -30.34
C SER A 126 -50.73 -12.04 -30.55
N GLU A 127 -51.62 -11.74 -29.60
CA GLU A 127 -53.06 -12.00 -29.69
C GLU A 127 -53.75 -11.14 -30.76
N SER A 128 -53.36 -9.87 -30.84
CA SER A 128 -53.93 -8.88 -31.78
C SER A 128 -53.59 -9.16 -33.25
N ARG A 129 -52.55 -9.97 -33.52
CA ARG A 129 -51.96 -10.13 -34.86
C ARG A 129 -52.20 -11.50 -35.50
N VAL A 130 -52.98 -12.39 -34.86
CA VAL A 130 -53.40 -13.68 -35.48
C VAL A 130 -54.49 -13.43 -36.51
N ILE A 131 -54.10 -13.02 -37.71
CA ILE A 131 -54.97 -13.04 -38.89
C ILE A 131 -55.18 -14.51 -39.26
N ARG A 132 -56.37 -15.07 -39.00
CA ARG A 132 -56.76 -16.38 -39.53
C ARG A 132 -56.84 -16.27 -41.05
N LEU A 133 -55.83 -16.76 -41.76
CA LEU A 133 -55.90 -16.96 -43.20
C LEU A 133 -57.09 -17.90 -43.49
N PRO A 134 -58.07 -17.49 -44.32
CA PRO A 134 -59.17 -18.36 -44.67
C PRO A 134 -58.61 -19.57 -45.41
N VAL A 135 -58.90 -20.77 -44.89
CA VAL A 135 -58.55 -22.04 -45.52
C VAL A 135 -59.34 -22.11 -46.83
N GLY A 136 -58.66 -21.83 -47.94
CA GLY A 136 -59.23 -21.89 -49.27
C GLY A 136 -59.81 -23.27 -49.54
N GLY A 137 -61.13 -23.34 -49.71
CA GLY A 137 -61.85 -24.54 -50.08
C GLY A 137 -61.31 -25.10 -51.39
N ARG A 138 -60.91 -26.37 -51.37
CA ARG A 138 -60.69 -27.14 -52.61
C ARG A 138 -62.06 -27.34 -53.25
N GLY A 139 -62.31 -26.61 -54.33
CA GLY A 139 -63.47 -26.82 -55.19
C GLY A 139 -63.41 -28.22 -55.79
N ASN A 140 -64.52 -28.95 -55.64
CA ASN A 140 -64.84 -30.16 -56.39
C ASN A 140 -64.79 -29.86 -57.89
N LYS A 141 -64.06 -30.68 -58.65
CA LYS A 141 -64.35 -31.05 -60.03
C LYS A 141 -64.08 -32.53 -60.19
#